data_AF-A0A4R0Y0P5-F1
#
_entry.id   AF-A0A4R0Y0P5-F1
#
_cell.length_a   1.000
_cell.length_b   1.000
_cell.length_c   1.000
_cell.angle_alpha   90.00
_cell.angle_beta   90.00
_cell.angle_gamma   90.00
#
_symmetry.space_group_name_H-M   'P 1'
#
loop_
_entity.id
_entity.type
_entity.pdbx_description
1 polymer ?
#
loop_
_entity_poly.entity_id
_entity_poly.type
_entity_poly.pdbx_seq_one_letter_code
_entity_poly.pdbx_strand_id
1 'polypeptide(L)'
;MSKYIAKQSIGHFRPGQEITGLEAKQLQALLASGAIEEHQEPEEPKEDGTAARLAELEKANTDLTATIKLMTNEKVKSDQVNAELKAKVAELEKALTDSEAALKKATAKPKAGDKPVDETK
;
A
#
# COMPACT_ATOMS: atom_id res chain seq x y z
N MET A 1 12.87 56.11 -4.13
CA MET A 1 11.56 56.39 -4.76
C MET A 1 10.81 55.07 -4.82
N SER A 2 9.56 55.03 -4.36
CA SER A 2 8.70 53.85 -4.49
C SER A 2 8.47 53.56 -5.97
N LYS A 3 8.72 52.32 -6.38
CA LYS A 3 8.43 51.85 -7.74
C LYS A 3 7.05 51.23 -7.74
N TYR A 4 6.28 51.48 -8.78
CA TYR A 4 4.94 50.92 -8.92
C TYR A 4 4.86 50.06 -10.17
N ILE A 5 4.23 48.90 -10.04
CA ILE A 5 4.03 47.94 -11.13
C ILE A 5 2.55 47.92 -11.50
N ALA A 6 2.25 47.95 -12.80
CA ALA A 6 0.88 47.80 -13.28
C ALA A 6 0.38 46.36 -13.06
N LYS A 7 -0.76 46.18 -12.39
CA LYS A 7 -1.40 44.86 -12.27
C LYS A 7 -2.25 44.50 -13.50
N GLN A 8 -2.66 45.50 -14.24
CA GLN A 8 -3.47 45.40 -15.45
C GLN A 8 -2.99 46.42 -16.49
N SER A 9 -3.53 46.38 -17.72
CA SER A 9 -3.13 47.34 -18.74
C SER A 9 -3.69 48.73 -18.44
N ILE A 10 -2.82 49.75 -18.42
CA ILE A 10 -3.18 51.16 -18.14
C ILE A 10 -2.56 52.03 -19.24
N GLY A 11 -3.37 52.45 -20.21
CA GLY A 11 -2.88 53.20 -21.38
C GLY A 11 -1.79 52.41 -22.12
N HIS A 12 -0.56 52.91 -22.10
CA HIS A 12 0.60 52.27 -22.73
C HIS A 12 1.31 51.25 -21.82
N PHE A 13 1.00 51.23 -20.52
CA PHE A 13 1.61 50.31 -19.58
C PHE A 13 0.94 48.93 -19.63
N ARG A 14 1.75 47.88 -19.73
CA ARG A 14 1.31 46.48 -19.69
C ARG A 14 1.40 45.92 -18.26
N PRO A 15 0.65 44.85 -17.93
CA PRO A 15 0.81 44.18 -16.64
C PRO A 15 2.26 43.77 -16.40
N GLY A 16 2.77 44.00 -15.20
CA GLY A 16 4.17 43.77 -14.82
C GLY A 16 5.14 44.90 -15.18
N GLN A 17 4.70 45.93 -15.90
CA GLN A 17 5.54 47.08 -16.27
C GLN A 17 5.61 48.13 -15.16
N GLU A 18 6.78 48.75 -14.99
CA GLU A 18 6.97 49.87 -14.08
C GLU A 18 6.25 51.13 -14.60
N ILE A 19 5.46 51.74 -13.72
CA ILE A 19 4.77 53.00 -13.97
C ILE A 19 5.73 54.15 -13.71
N THR A 20 5.96 54.98 -14.74
CA THR A 20 6.82 56.15 -14.67
C THR A 20 6.10 57.38 -15.22
N GLY A 21 6.49 58.58 -14.77
CA GLY A 21 5.96 59.86 -15.29
C GLY A 21 4.54 60.24 -14.86
N LEU A 22 3.97 59.58 -13.84
CA LEU A 22 2.68 59.95 -13.24
C LEU A 22 2.86 60.77 -11.96
N GLU A 23 1.93 61.69 -11.72
CA GLU A 23 1.89 62.50 -10.50
C GLU A 23 1.45 61.69 -9.28
N ALA A 24 1.86 62.10 -8.08
CA ALA A 24 1.59 61.37 -6.83
C ALA A 24 0.08 61.13 -6.59
N LYS A 25 -0.78 62.11 -6.92
CA LYS A 25 -2.24 61.96 -6.80
C LYS A 25 -2.80 60.89 -7.73
N GLN A 26 -2.22 60.76 -8.93
CA GLN A 26 -2.63 59.76 -9.91
C GLN A 26 -2.18 58.37 -9.47
N LEU A 27 -0.93 58.24 -9.01
CA LEU A 27 -0.41 57.00 -8.43
C LEU A 27 -1.26 56.55 -7.24
N GLN A 28 -1.61 57.47 -6.32
CA GLN A 28 -2.45 57.12 -5.17
C GLN A 28 -3.86 56.69 -5.58
N ALA A 29 -4.48 57.32 -6.57
CA ALA A 29 -5.78 56.91 -7.09
C ALA A 29 -5.72 55.53 -7.78
N LEU A 30 -4.64 55.24 -8.51
CA LEU A 30 -4.41 53.96 -9.16
C LEU A 30 -4.08 52.84 -8.16
N LEU A 31 -3.37 53.17 -7.09
CA LEU A 31 -3.08 52.23 -5.99
C LEU A 31 -4.37 51.93 -5.21
N ALA A 32 -5.17 52.96 -4.91
CA ALA A 32 -6.47 52.80 -4.23
C ALA A 32 -7.48 52.00 -5.07
N SER A 33 -7.42 52.10 -6.41
CA SER A 33 -8.23 51.28 -7.31
C SER A 33 -7.67 49.88 -7.54
N GLY A 34 -6.47 49.58 -7.05
CA GLY A 34 -5.77 48.31 -7.25
C GLY A 34 -5.24 48.08 -8.66
N ALA A 35 -5.19 49.13 -9.50
CA ALA A 35 -4.66 49.04 -10.86
C ALA A 35 -3.12 48.92 -10.89
N ILE A 36 -2.46 49.41 -9.84
CA ILE A 36 -1.01 49.31 -9.63
C ILE A 36 -0.72 48.76 -8.23
N GLU A 37 0.48 48.24 -8.02
CA GLU A 37 1.01 47.85 -6.71
C GLU A 37 2.42 48.40 -6.52
N GLU A 38 2.81 48.67 -5.27
CA GLU A 38 4.20 49.01 -4.96
C GLU A 38 5.07 47.76 -5.14
N HIS A 39 6.15 47.89 -5.91
CA HIS A 39 7.08 46.81 -6.17
C HIS A 39 7.70 46.35 -4.85
N GLN A 40 7.41 45.13 -4.45
CA GLN A 40 8.16 44.42 -3.43
C GLN A 40 9.18 43.53 -4.14
N GLU A 41 10.42 43.52 -3.64
CA GLU A 41 11.38 42.49 -4.04
C GLU A 41 10.74 41.12 -3.78
N PRO A 42 10.77 40.20 -4.75
CA PRO A 42 10.23 38.86 -4.53
C PRO A 42 10.94 38.26 -3.31
N GLU A 43 10.17 37.91 -2.26
CA GLU A 43 10.72 37.14 -1.14
C GLU A 43 11.35 35.88 -1.72
N GLU A 44 12.62 35.61 -1.38
CA GLU A 44 13.25 34.35 -1.71
C GLU A 44 12.36 33.20 -1.21
N PRO A 45 12.14 32.15 -2.02
CA PRO A 45 11.36 31.01 -1.59
C PRO A 45 12.07 30.38 -0.38
N LYS A 46 11.46 30.54 0.80
CA LYS A 46 11.91 29.91 2.04
C LYS A 46 11.90 28.39 1.82
N GLU A 47 13.01 27.71 2.13
CA GLU A 47 13.05 26.25 2.13
C GLU A 47 11.95 25.71 3.06
N ASP A 48 10.87 25.18 2.50
CA ASP A 48 9.68 24.74 3.22
C ASP A 48 9.78 23.29 3.73
N GLY A 49 10.99 22.72 3.69
CA GLY A 49 11.26 21.35 4.09
C GLY A 49 10.67 20.28 3.15
N THR A 50 10.06 20.66 2.03
CA THR A 50 9.41 19.72 1.11
C THR A 50 10.39 18.71 0.55
N ALA A 51 11.62 19.14 0.22
CA ALA A 51 12.67 18.24 -0.26
C ALA A 51 13.05 17.17 0.76
N ALA A 52 13.17 17.54 2.04
CA ALA A 52 13.48 16.60 3.12
C ALA A 52 12.34 15.58 3.33
N ARG A 53 11.09 16.06 3.32
CA ARG A 53 9.91 15.19 3.44
C ARG A 53 9.77 14.23 2.25
N LEU A 54 10.14 14.69 1.05
CA LEU A 54 10.08 13.87 -0.16
C LEU A 54 11.12 12.76 -0.13
N ALA A 55 12.35 13.05 0.29
CA ALA A 55 13.40 12.05 0.49
C ALA A 55 13.02 11.00 1.57
N GLU A 56 12.36 11.43 2.64
CA GLU A 56 11.89 10.53 3.70
C GLU A 56 10.78 9.60 3.20
N LEU A 57 9.84 10.12 2.40
CA LEU A 57 8.79 9.33 1.76
C LEU A 57 9.35 8.33 0.73
N GLU A 58 10.35 8.71 -0.05
CA GLU A 58 11.02 7.81 -0.99
C GLU A 58 11.68 6.63 -0.26
N LYS A 59 12.40 6.91 0.84
CA LYS A 59 13.00 5.86 1.68
C LYS A 59 11.94 4.94 2.29
N ALA A 60 10.86 5.51 2.85
CA ALA A 60 9.77 4.71 3.41
C ALA A 60 9.12 3.81 2.35
N ASN A 61 8.94 4.30 1.12
CA ASN A 61 8.40 3.52 0.01
C ASN A 61 9.32 2.36 -0.39
N THR A 62 10.64 2.56 -0.40
CA THR A 62 11.58 1.47 -0.70
C THR A 62 11.56 0.38 0.37
N ASP A 63 11.51 0.78 1.64
CA ASP A 63 11.47 -0.16 2.77
C ASP A 63 10.16 -0.97 2.80
N LEU A 64 9.03 -0.30 2.57
CA LEU A 64 7.72 -0.96 2.45
C LEU A 64 7.68 -1.93 1.27
N THR A 65 8.23 -1.52 0.12
CA THR A 65 8.28 -2.39 -1.07
C THR A 65 9.12 -3.65 -0.82
N ALA A 66 10.25 -3.51 -0.13
CA ALA A 66 11.10 -4.65 0.25
C ALA A 66 10.36 -5.60 1.20
N THR A 67 9.68 -5.05 2.21
CA THR A 67 8.91 -5.81 3.19
C THR A 67 7.76 -6.59 2.54
N ILE A 68 7.00 -5.95 1.64
CA ILE A 68 5.91 -6.60 0.90
C ILE A 68 6.41 -7.78 0.07
N LYS A 69 7.56 -7.63 -0.60
CA LYS A 69 8.17 -8.72 -1.39
C LYS A 69 8.56 -9.89 -0.49
N LEU A 70 9.17 -9.63 0.67
CA LEU A 70 9.54 -10.66 1.63
C LEU A 70 8.30 -11.41 2.12
N MET A 71 7.29 -10.70 2.62
CA MET A 71 6.05 -11.29 3.12
C MET A 71 5.31 -12.11 2.06
N THR A 72 5.30 -11.64 0.82
CA THR A 72 4.67 -12.37 -0.30
C THR A 72 5.39 -13.70 -0.55
N ASN A 73 6.72 -13.70 -0.57
CA ASN A 73 7.51 -14.90 -0.76
C ASN A 73 7.34 -15.89 0.41
N GLU A 74 7.32 -15.40 1.64
CA GLU A 74 7.08 -16.24 2.83
C GLU A 74 5.67 -16.84 2.81
N LYS A 75 4.66 -16.05 2.42
CA LYS A 75 3.30 -16.54 2.28
C LYS A 75 3.21 -17.67 1.24
N VAL A 76 3.84 -17.52 0.07
CA VAL A 76 3.85 -18.57 -0.96
C VAL A 76 4.49 -19.86 -0.43
N LYS A 77 5.62 -19.75 0.28
CA LYS A 77 6.27 -20.92 0.90
C LYS A 77 5.38 -21.57 1.96
N SER A 78 4.74 -20.75 2.81
CA SER A 78 3.81 -21.26 3.83
C SER A 78 2.60 -21.94 3.21
N ASP A 79 2.05 -21.40 2.12
CA ASP A 79 0.90 -21.98 1.42
C ASP A 79 1.28 -23.33 0.77
N GLN A 80 2.49 -23.44 0.21
CA GLN A 80 3.03 -24.72 -0.30
C GLN A 80 3.17 -25.77 0.80
N VAL A 81 3.81 -25.42 1.92
CA VAL A 81 3.98 -26.34 3.06
C VAL A 81 2.62 -26.76 3.62
N ASN A 82 1.66 -25.83 3.71
CA ASN A 82 0.30 -26.15 4.16
C ASN A 82 -0.42 -27.12 3.21
N ALA A 83 -0.23 -26.99 1.90
CA ALA A 83 -0.79 -27.93 0.93
C ALA A 83 -0.17 -29.34 1.09
N GLU A 84 1.16 -29.42 1.23
CA GLU A 84 1.86 -30.69 1.46
C GLU A 84 1.44 -31.37 2.76
N LEU A 85 1.31 -30.61 3.86
CA LEU A 85 0.86 -31.14 5.14
C LEU A 85 -0.57 -31.68 5.06
N LYS A 86 -1.49 -30.96 4.39
CA LYS A 86 -2.86 -31.43 4.17
C LYS A 86 -2.89 -32.74 3.37
N ALA A 87 -2.04 -32.88 2.35
CA ALA A 87 -1.94 -34.11 1.58
C ALA A 87 -1.45 -35.28 2.45
N LYS A 88 -0.39 -35.08 3.25
CA LYS A 88 0.12 -36.10 4.17
C LYS A 88 -0.89 -36.49 5.24
N VAL A 89 -1.66 -35.54 5.77
CA VAL A 89 -2.72 -35.83 6.74
C VAL A 89 -3.78 -36.74 6.12
N ALA A 90 -4.25 -36.42 4.91
CA ALA A 90 -5.23 -37.26 4.21
C ALA A 90 -4.72 -38.68 3.92
N GLU A 91 -3.43 -38.81 3.56
CA GLU A 91 -2.80 -40.12 3.35
C GLU A 91 -2.72 -40.95 4.65
N LEU A 92 -2.32 -40.32 5.75
CA LEU A 92 -2.25 -40.96 7.07
C LEU A 92 -3.63 -41.36 7.58
N GLU A 93 -4.64 -40.51 7.41
CA GLU A 93 -6.04 -40.83 7.75
C GLU A 93 -6.52 -42.06 6.96
N LYS A 94 -6.25 -42.11 5.65
CA LYS A 94 -6.57 -43.28 4.84
C LYS A 94 -5.85 -44.53 5.35
N ALA A 95 -4.54 -44.46 5.58
CA ALA A 95 -3.76 -45.59 6.08
C ALA A 95 -4.26 -46.09 7.44
N LEU A 96 -4.68 -45.18 8.32
CA LEU A 96 -5.26 -45.53 9.61
C LEU A 96 -6.58 -46.29 9.42
N THR A 97 -7.49 -45.79 8.58
CA THR A 97 -8.77 -46.48 8.31
C THR A 97 -8.58 -47.86 7.68
N ASP A 98 -7.63 -48.00 6.76
CA ASP A 98 -7.27 -49.28 6.13
C ASP A 98 -6.72 -50.27 7.18
N SER A 99 -5.86 -49.80 8.09
CA SER A 99 -5.29 -50.59 9.19
C SER A 99 -6.36 -51.04 10.19
N GLU A 100 -7.26 -50.14 10.61
CA GLU A 100 -8.39 -50.46 11.47
C GLU A 100 -9.32 -51.50 10.83
N ALA A 101 -9.58 -51.38 9.53
CA ALA A 101 -10.39 -52.35 8.78
C ALA A 101 -9.69 -53.71 8.70
N ALA A 102 -8.37 -53.75 8.47
CA ALA A 102 -7.60 -54.98 8.46
C ALA A 102 -7.60 -55.67 9.85
N LEU A 103 -7.45 -54.91 10.93
CA LEU A 103 -7.50 -55.41 12.29
C LEU A 103 -8.88 -55.99 12.64
N LYS A 104 -9.97 -55.31 12.26
CA LYS A 104 -11.34 -55.82 12.42
C LYS A 104 -11.55 -57.15 11.69
N LYS A 105 -11.03 -57.28 10.46
CA LYS A 105 -11.08 -58.54 9.70
C LYS A 105 -10.27 -59.66 10.36
N ALA A 106 -9.08 -59.34 10.88
CA ALA A 106 -8.20 -60.32 11.53
C ALA A 106 -8.76 -60.81 12.87
N THR A 107 -9.46 -59.94 13.61
CA THR A 107 -10.06 -60.28 14.91
C THR A 107 -11.43 -60.96 14.79
N ALA A 108 -12.08 -60.88 13.63
CA ALA A 108 -13.26 -61.67 13.30
C ALA A 108 -12.85 -63.12 12.98
N LYS A 109 -12.69 -63.96 14.01
CA LYS A 109 -12.44 -65.41 13.85
C LYS A 109 -13.59 -66.05 13.05
N PRO A 110 -13.34 -66.98 12.10
CA PRO A 110 -14.39 -67.86 11.62
C PRO A 110 -14.94 -68.65 12.81
N LYS A 111 -16.26 -68.71 12.97
CA LYS A 111 -16.89 -69.67 13.87
C LYS A 111 -16.53 -71.08 13.39
N ALA A 112 -15.46 -71.65 13.93
CA ALA A 112 -15.43 -73.08 14.20
C ALA A 112 -16.44 -73.30 15.33
N GLY A 113 -17.66 -73.67 14.95
CA GLY A 113 -18.61 -74.29 15.86
C GLY A 113 -18.22 -75.76 16.00
N ASP A 114 -17.77 -76.12 17.19
CA ASP A 114 -17.64 -77.50 17.63
C ASP A 114 -18.96 -78.27 17.51
N LYS A 115 -18.83 -79.56 17.17
CA LYS A 115 -19.77 -80.69 17.35
C LYS A 115 -20.54 -80.63 18.70
N PRO A 116 -21.76 -81.20 18.85
CA PRO A 116 -21.97 -82.67 18.85
C PRO A 116 -23.35 -83.13 18.32
N VAL A 117 -23.52 -84.38 17.85
CA VAL A 117 -24.25 -85.55 18.45
C VAL A 117 -24.73 -86.32 17.19
N ASP A 118 -24.56 -87.63 17.00
CA ASP A 118 -25.41 -88.66 17.60
C ASP A 118 -24.88 -90.09 17.36
N GLU A 119 -25.28 -90.94 18.29
CA GLU A 119 -24.87 -92.31 18.57
C GLU A 119 -25.59 -93.38 17.72
N THR A 120 -24.95 -94.54 17.63
CA THR A 120 -25.55 -95.90 17.61
C THR A 120 -26.70 -96.23 16.64
N LYS A 121 -26.43 -97.05 15.62
CA LYS A 121 -26.83 -98.48 15.52
C LYS A 121 -26.54 -99.05 14.12
#